data_AF-A0A516TNL2-F1
#
_entry.id   AF-A0A516TNL2-F1
#
_cell.length_a   1.000
_cell.length_b   1.000
_cell.length_c   1.000
_cell.angle_alpha   90.00
_cell.angle_beta   90.00
_cell.angle_gamma   90.00
#
_symmetry.space_group_name_H-M   'P 1'
#
loop_
_entity.id
_entity.type
_entity.pdbx_description
1 polymer ?
#
loop_
_entity_poly.entity_id
_entity_poly.type
_entity_poly.pdbx_seq_one_letter_code
_entity_poly.pdbx_strand_id
1 'polypeptide(L)'
;MARGGKDSARRSIIFFLVQRCIWLLELYFKAVKEPLEDRAKKAARIIASPQEFKVCESCGSIVAKKAVFCPNCNGYRFDGSKEMVIAQAEILGKRESTSISQEDYL
;
A
#
# COMPACT_ATOMS: atom_id res chain seq x y z
N MET A 1 -4.97 -60.54 -9.56
CA MET A 1 -4.47 -59.27 -10.13
C MET A 1 -5.28 -58.13 -9.52
N ALA A 2 -4.73 -57.35 -8.60
CA ALA A 2 -5.38 -56.15 -8.07
C ALA A 2 -4.31 -55.11 -7.70
N ARG A 3 -3.91 -54.28 -8.67
CA ARG A 3 -3.09 -53.09 -8.47
C ARG A 3 -3.89 -51.90 -8.98
N GLY A 4 -4.61 -51.22 -8.10
CA GLY A 4 -5.39 -50.02 -8.46
C GLY A 4 -6.16 -49.51 -7.25
N GLY A 5 -5.60 -48.52 -6.54
CA GLY A 5 -6.33 -47.91 -5.41
C GLY A 5 -5.54 -46.88 -4.60
N LYS A 6 -4.20 -46.93 -4.59
CA LYS A 6 -3.38 -45.99 -3.79
C LYS A 6 -2.92 -44.73 -4.54
N ASP A 7 -2.96 -44.74 -5.88
CA ASP A 7 -2.45 -43.65 -6.73
C ASP A 7 -3.44 -42.49 -6.90
N SER A 8 -4.74 -42.74 -6.77
CA SER A 8 -5.79 -41.71 -6.94
C SER A 8 -5.86 -40.74 -5.75
N ALA A 9 -5.73 -41.25 -4.52
CA ALA A 9 -5.72 -40.43 -3.31
C ALA A 9 -4.47 -39.53 -3.20
N ARG A 10 -3.29 -40.03 -3.62
CA ARG A 10 -2.04 -39.25 -3.65
C ARG A 10 -2.07 -38.13 -4.69
N ARG A 11 -2.65 -38.35 -5.88
CA ARG A 11 -2.88 -37.30 -6.89
C ARG A 11 -3.82 -36.21 -6.37
N SER A 12 -4.84 -36.59 -5.61
CA SER A 12 -5.81 -35.66 -5.02
C SER A 12 -5.17 -34.75 -3.96
N ILE A 13 -4.36 -35.30 -3.05
CA ILE A 13 -3.68 -34.51 -2.00
C ILE A 13 -2.63 -33.55 -2.59
N ILE A 14 -1.85 -34.01 -3.57
CA ILE A 14 -0.88 -33.15 -4.27
C ILE A 14 -1.59 -32.03 -5.03
N PHE A 15 -2.71 -32.34 -5.72
CA PHE A 15 -3.53 -31.34 -6.39
C PHE A 15 -4.08 -30.30 -5.42
N PHE A 16 -4.59 -30.72 -4.25
CA PHE A 16 -5.07 -29.81 -3.20
C PHE A 16 -3.94 -28.94 -2.62
N LEU A 17 -2.74 -29.51 -2.40
CA LEU A 17 -1.58 -28.75 -1.91
C LEU A 17 -1.09 -27.72 -2.94
N VAL A 18 -1.03 -28.09 -4.22
CA VAL A 18 -0.67 -27.17 -5.32
C VAL A 18 -1.70 -26.06 -5.46
N GLN A 19 -2.99 -26.39 -5.47
CA GLN A 19 -4.05 -25.39 -5.57
C GLN A 19 -4.03 -24.43 -4.37
N ARG A 20 -3.73 -24.91 -3.16
CA ARG A 20 -3.61 -24.07 -1.96
C ARG A 20 -2.38 -23.15 -2.01
N CYS A 21 -1.26 -23.61 -2.57
CA CYS A 21 -0.09 -22.77 -2.81
C CYS A 21 -0.35 -21.68 -3.85
N ILE A 22 -1.05 -22.00 -4.95
CA ILE A 22 -1.45 -21.00 -5.95
C ILE A 22 -2.35 -19.94 -5.31
N TRP A 23 -3.34 -20.36 -4.52
CA TRP A 23 -4.24 -19.44 -3.85
C TRP A 23 -3.52 -18.54 -2.83
N LEU A 24 -2.55 -19.08 -2.09
CA LEU A 24 -1.70 -18.30 -1.19
C LEU A 24 -0.84 -17.27 -1.93
N LEU A 25 -0.28 -17.64 -3.09
CA LEU A 25 0.49 -16.72 -3.93
C LEU A 25 -0.40 -15.61 -4.51
N GLU A 26 -1.60 -15.95 -4.98
CA GLU A 26 -2.58 -14.96 -5.44
C GLU A 26 -3.00 -14.00 -4.33
N LEU A 27 -3.30 -14.53 -3.13
CA LEU A 27 -3.62 -13.72 -1.96
C LEU A 27 -2.48 -12.79 -1.57
N TYR A 28 -1.25 -13.30 -1.54
CA TYR A 28 -0.07 -12.51 -1.23
C TYR A 28 0.15 -11.41 -2.26
N PHE A 29 0.07 -11.74 -3.54
CA PHE A 29 0.22 -10.77 -4.62
C PHE A 29 -0.87 -9.69 -4.55
N LYS A 30 -2.12 -10.07 -4.26
CA LYS A 30 -3.23 -9.15 -4.07
C LYS A 30 -3.00 -8.22 -2.87
N ALA A 31 -2.58 -8.78 -1.73
CA ALA A 31 -2.31 -8.04 -0.50
C ALA A 31 -1.23 -6.97 -0.67
N VAL A 32 -0.25 -7.17 -1.57
CA VAL A 32 0.80 -6.19 -1.87
C VAL A 32 0.39 -5.20 -2.97
N LYS A 33 -0.28 -5.68 -4.03
CA LYS A 33 -0.60 -4.84 -5.19
C LYS A 33 -1.71 -3.82 -4.92
N GLU A 34 -2.75 -4.19 -4.18
CA GLU A 34 -3.88 -3.29 -3.91
C GLU A 34 -3.46 -2.02 -3.14
N PRO A 35 -2.65 -2.11 -2.05
CA PRO A 35 -2.15 -0.92 -1.35
C PRO A 35 -1.30 0.02 -2.21
N LEU A 36 -0.53 -0.52 -3.16
CA LEU A 36 0.28 0.28 -4.08
C LEU A 36 -0.59 1.02 -5.11
N GLU A 37 -1.60 0.35 -5.66
CA GLU A 37 -2.57 1.00 -6.57
C GLU A 37 -3.34 2.11 -5.85
N ASP A 38 -3.74 1.90 -4.60
CA ASP A 38 -4.44 2.91 -3.80
C ASP A 38 -3.57 4.10 -3.47
N ARG A 39 -2.27 3.88 -3.22
CA ARG A 39 -1.30 4.97 -3.08
C ARG A 39 -1.14 5.76 -4.36
N ALA A 40 -0.98 5.09 -5.50
CA ALA A 40 -0.86 5.76 -6.80
C ALA A 40 -2.11 6.61 -7.09
N LYS A 41 -3.32 6.10 -6.81
CA LYS A 41 -4.57 6.85 -6.93
C LYS A 41 -4.61 8.09 -6.03
N LYS A 42 -4.18 7.96 -4.76
CA LYS A 42 -4.10 9.09 -3.82
C LYS A 42 -3.10 10.15 -4.31
N ALA A 43 -1.91 9.73 -4.76
CA ALA A 43 -0.92 10.63 -5.33
C ALA A 43 -1.45 11.38 -6.56
N ALA A 44 -2.13 10.69 -7.48
CA ALA A 44 -2.74 11.31 -8.65
C ALA A 44 -3.77 12.39 -8.28
N ARG A 45 -4.58 12.17 -7.24
CA ARG A 45 -5.53 13.19 -6.73
C ARG A 45 -4.82 14.42 -6.17
N ILE A 46 -3.71 14.23 -5.47
CA ILE A 46 -2.91 15.34 -4.93
C ILE A 46 -2.27 16.12 -6.08
N ILE A 47 -1.72 15.43 -7.08
CA ILE A 47 -1.09 16.04 -8.26
C ILE A 47 -2.11 16.83 -9.10
N ALA A 48 -3.36 16.37 -9.17
CA ALA A 48 -4.43 17.09 -9.87
C ALA A 48 -4.84 18.39 -9.19
N SER A 49 -4.60 18.56 -7.89
CA SER A 49 -5.01 19.74 -7.13
C SER A 49 -4.01 20.08 -6.01
N PRO A 50 -2.74 20.40 -6.34
CA PRO A 50 -1.68 20.52 -5.35
C PRO A 50 -1.84 21.73 -4.43
N GLN A 51 -2.67 22.72 -4.81
CA GLN A 51 -2.91 23.93 -4.02
C GLN A 51 -3.70 23.70 -2.73
N GLU A 52 -4.37 22.54 -2.64
CA GLU A 52 -5.15 22.10 -1.48
C GLU A 52 -4.29 21.38 -0.43
N PHE A 53 -3.00 21.19 -0.72
CA PHE A 53 -2.09 20.43 0.12
C PHE A 53 -0.81 21.21 0.43
N LYS A 54 -0.06 20.68 1.39
CA LYS A 54 1.27 21.16 1.76
C LYS A 54 2.09 20.00 2.31
N VAL A 55 3.41 20.09 2.20
CA VAL A 55 4.36 19.08 2.66
C VAL A 55 4.90 19.48 4.02
N CYS A 56 4.87 18.58 4.99
CA CYS A 56 5.52 18.79 6.28
C CYS A 56 7.04 18.72 6.12
N GLU A 57 7.74 19.80 6.49
CA GLU A 57 9.21 19.87 6.40
C GLU A 57 9.91 18.88 7.34
N SER A 58 9.25 18.48 8.43
CA SER A 58 9.86 17.61 9.44
C SER A 58 9.82 16.12 9.07
N CYS A 59 8.78 15.66 8.37
CA CYS A 59 8.60 14.23 8.07
C CYS A 59 8.23 13.91 6.62
N GLY A 60 8.05 14.91 5.77
CA GLY A 60 7.67 14.74 4.36
C GLY A 60 6.23 14.27 4.14
N SER A 61 5.39 14.21 5.17
CA SER A 61 3.97 13.89 5.00
C SER A 61 3.24 15.00 4.25
N ILE A 62 2.39 14.62 3.29
CA ILE A 62 1.48 15.56 2.62
C ILE A 62 0.21 15.69 3.46
N VAL A 63 -0.13 16.91 3.83
CA VAL A 63 -1.31 17.23 4.65
C VAL A 63 -2.20 18.24 3.93
N ALA A 64 -3.48 18.30 4.31
CA ALA A 64 -4.39 19.31 3.81
C ALA A 64 -3.91 20.72 4.22
N LYS A 65 -4.15 21.71 3.35
CA LYS A 65 -3.76 23.12 3.56
C LYS A 65 -4.17 23.68 4.93
N LYS A 66 -5.37 23.29 5.40
CA LYS A 66 -5.98 23.72 6.67
C LYS A 66 -5.31 23.15 7.92
N ALA A 67 -4.44 22.14 7.81
CA ALA A 67 -3.81 21.51 8.96
C ALA A 67 -2.88 22.50 9.68
N VAL A 68 -3.10 22.75 10.97
CA VAL A 68 -2.21 23.64 11.75
C VAL A 68 -0.94 22.90 12.16
N PHE A 69 -1.08 21.62 12.51
CA PHE A 69 0.01 20.71 12.87
C PHE A 69 -0.05 19.45 12.01
N CYS A 70 1.09 18.83 11.80
CA CYS A 70 1.18 17.57 11.07
C CYS A 70 0.63 16.45 11.97
N PRO A 71 -0.41 15.70 11.56
CA PRO A 71 -0.97 14.64 12.40
C PRO A 71 -0.01 13.45 12.55
N ASN A 72 1.00 13.35 11.70
CA ASN A 72 1.97 12.25 11.74
C ASN A 72 3.12 12.50 12.72
N CYS A 73 3.59 13.74 12.85
CA CYS A 73 4.78 14.07 13.67
C CYS A 73 4.63 15.28 14.60
N ASN A 74 3.47 15.92 14.63
CA ASN A 74 3.18 17.15 15.36
C ASN A 74 4.04 18.38 14.97
N GLY A 75 4.77 18.30 13.86
CA GLY A 75 5.50 19.45 13.29
C GLY A 75 4.55 20.55 12.78
N TYR A 76 5.02 21.79 12.78
CA TYR A 76 4.23 22.97 12.38
C TYR A 76 4.78 23.71 11.14
N ARG A 77 5.93 23.28 10.61
CA ARG A 77 6.55 23.86 9.41
C ARG A 77 6.12 23.10 8.16
N PHE A 78 5.72 23.85 7.14
CA PHE A 78 5.18 23.29 5.91
C PHE A 78 5.64 24.08 4.68
N ASP A 79 5.95 23.34 3.62
CA ASP A 79 6.12 23.86 2.28
C ASP A 79 4.82 23.69 1.48
N GLY A 80 4.21 24.80 1.06
CA GLY A 80 2.99 24.83 0.27
C GLY A 80 3.21 25.04 -1.23
N SER A 81 4.45 25.03 -1.71
CA SER A 81 4.76 25.18 -3.13
C SER A 81 4.20 23.99 -3.93
N LYS A 82 3.65 24.28 -5.11
CA LYS A 82 3.00 23.26 -5.95
C LYS A 82 4.01 22.21 -6.39
N GLU A 83 5.22 22.67 -6.68
CA GLU A 83 6.35 21.88 -7.16
C GLU A 83 6.73 20.84 -6.11
N MET A 84 6.84 21.25 -4.84
CA MET A 84 7.18 20.33 -3.75
C MET A 84 6.06 19.35 -3.44
N VAL A 85 4.80 19.79 -3.48
CA VAL A 85 3.64 18.90 -3.28
C VAL A 85 3.59 17.81 -4.37
N ILE A 86 3.79 18.19 -5.63
CA ILE A 86 3.81 17.24 -6.76
C ILE A 86 4.99 16.27 -6.61
N ALA A 87 6.21 16.79 -6.40
CA ALA A 87 7.41 15.96 -6.26
C ALA A 87 7.25 14.94 -5.12
N GLN A 88 6.72 15.38 -3.98
CA GLN A 88 6.50 14.51 -2.84
C GLN A 88 5.39 13.48 -3.12
N ALA A 89 4.31 13.86 -3.81
CA ALA A 89 3.24 12.94 -4.17
C ALA A 89 3.74 11.83 -5.10
N GLU A 90 4.61 12.16 -6.06
CA GLU A 90 5.24 11.17 -6.94
C GLU A 90 6.12 10.18 -6.17
N ILE A 91 6.89 10.66 -5.19
CA ILE A 91 7.73 9.80 -4.33
C ILE A 91 6.85 8.86 -3.51
N LEU A 92 5.83 9.39 -2.84
CA LEU A 92 4.97 8.62 -1.94
C LEU A 92 4.04 7.64 -2.69
N GLY A 93 3.64 7.97 -3.92
CA GLY A 93 2.80 7.12 -4.75
C GLY A 93 3.50 5.89 -5.32
N LYS A 94 4.84 5.90 -5.39
CA LYS A 94 5.66 4.82 -5.98
C LYS A 94 6.20 3.82 -4.96
N ARG A 95 5.99 4.05 -3.66
CA ARG A 95 6.54 3.22 -2.57
C ARG A 95 5.46 2.72 -1.62
N GLU A 96 5.78 1.67 -0.89
CA GLU A 96 4.92 1.13 0.16
C GLU A 96 4.79 2.05 1.38
N SER A 97 3.77 1.78 2.21
CA SER A 97 3.63 2.45 3.50
C SER A 97 4.77 2.07 4.39
N THR A 98 5.35 3.07 5.04
CA THR A 98 6.25 2.85 6.17
C THR A 98 5.74 3.54 7.43
N SER A 99 4.61 4.24 7.36
CA SER A 99 3.97 4.86 8.51
C SER A 99 3.08 3.84 9.21
N ILE A 100 3.15 3.84 10.54
CA ILE A 100 2.27 3.06 11.41
C ILE A 100 0.84 3.54 11.21
N SER A 101 -0.08 2.63 10.92
CA SER A 101 -1.50 2.92 10.79
C SER A 101 -2.27 2.59 12.07
N GLN A 102 -3.56 2.92 12.15
CA GLN A 102 -4.34 2.67 13.36
C GLN A 102 -4.52 1.17 13.61
N GLU A 103 -4.54 0.38 12.54
CA GLU A 103 -4.68 -1.07 12.60
C GLU A 103 -3.45 -1.75 13.21
N ASP A 104 -2.28 -1.12 13.18
CA ASP A 104 -1.05 -1.65 13.79
C ASP A 104 -1.10 -1.65 15.33
N TYR A 105 -2.04 -0.92 15.94
CA TYR A 105 -2.19 -0.81 17.39
C TYR A 105 -3.27 -1.73 17.99
N LEU A 106 -3.99 -2.50 17.17
CA LEU A 106 -5.08 -3.41 17.57
C LEU A 106 -4.62 -4.88 17.58
#